data_AF-A0A124E1G2-F1
#
_entry.id   AF-A0A124E1G2-F1
#
_cell.length_a   1.000
_cell.length_b   1.000
_cell.length_c   1.000
_cell.angle_alpha   90.00
_cell.angle_beta   90.00
_cell.angle_gamma   90.00
#
_symmetry.space_group_name_H-M   'P 1'
#
loop_
_entity.id
_entity.type
_entity.pdbx_description
1 polymer ?
#
loop_
_entity_poly.entity_id
_entity_poly.type
_entity_poly.pdbx_seq_one_letter_code
_entity_poly.pdbx_strand_id
1 'polypeptide(L)'
;MYWEPHCYDIPSCWAIRSIFDTLDGIDTMTDDIQQLLPDMERLDTLMPQMVALMPSMIATMKNMKTYMLTMYQTQKGIQDQMSAMQDNSSAMGEAFDASRNDDSFYLPPETFDNPEFKRGMKNFISPDGKSVRFIISHDGDPMSEEGISHIEAIKQAAKEAIKGTPLEGSRIYLAGTAATFKDMADASTYDLMIAGIASLCLIFIIMLIITRAVVAAAVIVGTVLLSLGTSFGLSVLIWQHIIGQPLHWLVLAMSVIILLAVGSDYNLLLVSRFKEEIHAGLNTGIIRSMGGTGSVVTSAGLVFAFTMISMAVSELTIIGQVGTTIGLGLLFDTLIVRSFMTPSIAALLGKWFWWPQRVRQRPVPEPWPKPASTPVGANATESS
;
A
#
# COMPACT_ATOMS: atom_id res chain seq x y z
N MET A 1 -111.13 -61.27 12.25
CA MET A 1 -110.95 -61.51 13.70
C MET A 1 -109.68 -60.79 14.17
N TYR A 2 -109.76 -59.51 14.52
CA TYR A 2 -108.55 -58.71 14.86
C TYR A 2 -108.68 -57.98 16.20
N TRP A 3 -109.56 -58.44 17.10
CA TRP A 3 -109.97 -57.67 18.30
C TRP A 3 -109.85 -58.43 19.64
N GLU A 4 -109.04 -59.50 19.71
CA GLU A 4 -108.74 -60.20 20.98
C GLU A 4 -107.21 -60.37 21.18
N PRO A 5 -106.61 -59.80 22.25
CA PRO A 5 -105.16 -59.83 22.50
C PRO A 5 -104.58 -61.20 22.87
N HIS A 6 -105.40 -62.20 23.19
CA HIS A 6 -104.96 -63.48 23.77
C HIS A 6 -105.13 -64.71 22.85
N CYS A 7 -105.29 -64.53 21.54
CA CYS A 7 -105.43 -65.64 20.59
C CYS A 7 -104.12 -66.42 20.27
N TYR A 8 -103.04 -66.20 21.03
CA TYR A 8 -101.76 -66.92 20.84
C TYR A 8 -101.75 -68.32 21.48
N ASP A 9 -102.50 -68.55 22.56
CA ASP A 9 -102.42 -69.80 23.36
C ASP A 9 -103.51 -70.84 23.04
N ILE A 10 -104.38 -70.57 22.04
CA ILE A 10 -105.46 -71.49 21.63
C ILE A 10 -105.17 -72.01 20.21
N PRO A 11 -104.90 -73.32 20.01
CA PRO A 11 -104.45 -73.87 18.72
C PRO A 11 -105.40 -73.62 17.54
N SER A 12 -106.71 -73.53 17.80
CA SER A 12 -107.73 -73.29 16.77
C SER A 12 -107.82 -71.83 16.30
N CYS A 13 -107.47 -70.85 17.14
CA CYS A 13 -107.52 -69.44 16.76
C CYS A 13 -106.29 -69.03 15.93
N TRP A 14 -105.11 -69.59 16.25
CA TRP A 14 -103.88 -69.37 15.51
C TRP A 14 -103.95 -69.93 14.07
N ALA A 15 -104.55 -71.12 13.91
CA ALA A 15 -104.73 -71.73 12.60
C ALA A 15 -105.57 -70.85 11.65
N ILE A 16 -106.65 -70.25 12.15
CA ILE A 16 -107.52 -69.38 11.33
C ILE A 16 -106.83 -68.06 11.00
N ARG A 17 -106.02 -67.50 11.91
CA ARG A 17 -105.23 -66.28 11.62
C ARG A 17 -104.16 -66.53 10.56
N SER A 18 -103.44 -67.66 10.64
CA SER A 18 -102.40 -67.99 9.66
C SER A 18 -102.94 -68.10 8.24
N ILE A 19 -104.19 -68.55 8.07
CA ILE A 19 -104.86 -68.66 6.76
C ILE A 19 -105.18 -67.27 6.18
N PHE A 20 -105.60 -66.32 7.01
CA PHE A 20 -105.86 -64.94 6.56
C PHE A 20 -104.56 -64.15 6.31
N ASP A 21 -103.54 -64.30 7.15
CA ASP A 21 -102.23 -63.67 6.91
C ASP A 21 -101.55 -64.21 5.63
N THR A 22 -101.76 -65.48 5.27
CA THR A 22 -101.31 -66.01 3.96
C THR A 22 -102.13 -65.51 2.76
N LEU A 23 -103.39 -65.12 2.96
CA LEU A 23 -104.22 -64.53 1.91
C LEU A 23 -103.86 -63.05 1.68
N ASP A 24 -103.65 -62.26 2.75
CA ASP A 24 -103.20 -60.86 2.64
C ASP A 24 -101.74 -60.73 2.13
N GLY A 25 -100.89 -61.72 2.39
CA GLY A 25 -99.53 -61.79 1.83
C GLY A 25 -99.47 -62.05 0.31
N ILE A 26 -100.54 -62.59 -0.29
CA ILE A 26 -100.61 -62.84 -1.74
C ILE A 26 -101.07 -61.59 -2.50
N ASP A 27 -101.94 -60.77 -1.89
CA ASP A 27 -102.39 -59.51 -2.50
C ASP A 27 -101.26 -58.47 -2.56
N THR A 28 -100.43 -58.36 -1.51
CA THR A 28 -99.28 -57.43 -1.49
C THR A 28 -98.18 -57.79 -2.51
N MET A 29 -97.94 -59.08 -2.73
CA MET A 29 -96.97 -59.55 -3.74
C MET A 29 -97.47 -59.36 -5.18
N THR A 30 -98.79 -59.32 -5.38
CA THR A 30 -99.41 -59.09 -6.71
C THR A 30 -99.38 -57.60 -7.08
N ASP A 31 -99.60 -56.71 -6.12
CA ASP A 31 -99.54 -55.25 -6.34
C ASP A 31 -98.10 -54.75 -6.57
N ASP A 32 -97.10 -55.28 -5.85
CA ASP A 32 -95.69 -54.90 -6.05
C ASP A 32 -95.13 -55.37 -7.41
N ILE A 33 -95.56 -56.54 -7.90
CA ILE A 33 -95.19 -57.03 -9.24
C ILE A 33 -95.88 -56.18 -10.33
N GLN A 34 -97.10 -55.70 -10.10
CA GLN A 34 -97.77 -54.80 -11.04
C GLN A 34 -97.15 -53.38 -11.06
N GLN A 35 -96.57 -52.91 -9.95
CA GLN A 35 -95.85 -51.62 -9.91
C GLN A 35 -94.44 -51.67 -10.54
N LEU A 36 -93.79 -52.83 -10.61
CA LEU A 36 -92.44 -52.97 -11.18
C LEU A 36 -92.40 -53.24 -12.70
N LEU A 37 -93.51 -53.71 -13.28
CA LEU A 37 -93.64 -53.96 -14.73
C LEU A 37 -93.38 -52.71 -15.60
N PRO A 38 -93.88 -51.50 -15.27
CA PRO A 38 -93.62 -50.29 -16.05
C PRO A 38 -92.15 -49.85 -16.06
N ASP A 39 -91.43 -50.08 -14.96
CA ASP A 39 -90.02 -49.68 -14.83
C ASP A 39 -89.07 -50.65 -15.56
N MET A 40 -89.42 -51.93 -15.65
CA MET A 40 -88.71 -52.91 -16.48
C MET A 40 -88.87 -52.61 -17.97
N GLU A 41 -90.06 -52.21 -18.44
CA GLU A 41 -90.26 -51.77 -19.84
C GLU A 41 -89.49 -50.47 -20.16
N ARG A 42 -89.35 -49.55 -19.19
CA ARG A 42 -88.52 -48.35 -19.34
C ARG A 42 -87.03 -48.68 -19.43
N LEU A 43 -86.55 -49.67 -18.69
CA LEU A 43 -85.17 -50.13 -18.80
C LEU A 43 -84.90 -50.82 -20.14
N ASP A 44 -85.84 -51.62 -20.63
CA ASP A 44 -85.71 -52.34 -21.92
C ASP A 44 -85.64 -51.37 -23.13
N THR A 45 -86.32 -50.23 -23.04
CA THR A 45 -86.26 -49.19 -24.08
C THR A 45 -85.00 -48.30 -24.00
N LEU A 46 -84.41 -48.10 -22.82
CA LEU A 46 -83.26 -47.22 -22.61
C LEU A 46 -81.91 -47.91 -22.76
N MET A 47 -81.81 -49.20 -22.42
CA MET A 47 -80.56 -49.98 -22.50
C MET A 47 -79.95 -49.99 -23.92
N PRO A 48 -80.73 -50.18 -25.01
CA PRO A 48 -80.21 -50.15 -26.38
C PRO A 48 -79.68 -48.77 -26.78
N GLN A 49 -80.31 -47.69 -26.30
CA GLN A 49 -79.91 -46.31 -26.62
C GLN A 49 -78.56 -45.94 -25.97
N MET A 50 -78.32 -46.39 -24.74
CA MET A 50 -77.01 -46.21 -24.09
C MET A 50 -75.90 -47.03 -24.78
N VAL A 51 -76.21 -48.24 -25.25
CA VAL A 51 -75.25 -49.08 -25.99
C VAL A 51 -74.87 -48.44 -27.34
N ALA A 52 -75.80 -47.75 -28.00
CA ALA A 52 -75.54 -47.03 -29.24
C ALA A 52 -74.65 -45.78 -29.06
N LEU A 53 -74.63 -45.17 -27.86
CA LEU A 53 -73.85 -43.96 -27.54
C LEU A 53 -72.45 -44.24 -26.98
N MET A 54 -72.18 -45.44 -26.46
CA MET A 54 -70.84 -45.80 -25.94
C MET A 54 -69.70 -45.68 -26.96
N PRO A 55 -69.84 -46.11 -28.24
CA PRO A 55 -68.74 -46.05 -29.21
C PRO A 55 -68.27 -44.62 -29.50
N SER A 56 -69.19 -43.65 -29.56
CA SER A 56 -68.87 -42.25 -29.84
C SER A 56 -68.17 -41.57 -28.65
N MET A 57 -68.56 -41.92 -27.42
CA MET A 57 -67.91 -41.42 -26.21
C MET A 57 -66.48 -41.96 -26.07
N ILE A 58 -66.26 -43.25 -26.40
CA ILE A 58 -64.93 -43.87 -26.41
C ILE A 58 -64.03 -43.23 -27.48
N ALA A 59 -64.56 -42.96 -28.68
CA ALA A 59 -63.82 -42.30 -29.75
C ALA A 59 -63.38 -40.88 -29.34
N THR A 60 -64.27 -40.11 -28.73
CA THR A 60 -63.98 -38.76 -28.22
C THR A 60 -62.89 -38.79 -27.15
N MET A 61 -62.98 -39.72 -26.19
CA MET A 61 -61.96 -39.90 -25.15
C MET A 61 -60.59 -40.31 -25.72
N LYS A 62 -60.56 -41.18 -26.74
CA LYS A 62 -59.31 -41.56 -27.43
C LYS A 62 -58.69 -40.37 -28.17
N ASN A 63 -59.50 -39.55 -28.83
CA ASN A 63 -59.04 -38.35 -29.52
C ASN A 63 -58.49 -37.32 -28.53
N MET A 64 -59.19 -37.10 -27.41
CA MET A 64 -58.74 -36.17 -26.37
C MET A 64 -57.42 -36.62 -25.71
N LYS A 65 -57.27 -37.93 -25.46
CA LYS A 65 -55.99 -38.51 -24.99
C LYS A 65 -54.86 -38.26 -26.00
N THR A 66 -55.13 -38.49 -27.28
CA THR A 66 -54.14 -38.28 -28.35
C THR A 66 -53.73 -36.80 -28.43
N TYR A 67 -54.71 -35.89 -28.36
CA TYR A 67 -54.45 -34.45 -28.39
C TYR A 67 -53.61 -33.98 -27.20
N MET A 68 -53.92 -34.47 -26.00
CA MET A 68 -53.16 -34.15 -24.79
C MET A 68 -51.70 -34.64 -24.88
N LEU A 69 -51.50 -35.89 -25.34
CA LEU A 69 -50.16 -36.47 -25.49
C LEU A 69 -49.35 -35.72 -26.54
N THR A 70 -49.96 -35.38 -27.69
CA THR A 70 -49.30 -34.59 -28.73
C THR A 70 -48.93 -33.21 -28.22
N MET A 71 -49.84 -32.51 -27.54
CA MET A 71 -49.54 -31.18 -27.00
C MET A 71 -48.42 -31.22 -25.94
N TYR A 72 -48.42 -32.24 -25.07
CA TYR A 72 -47.36 -32.46 -24.10
C TYR A 72 -46.01 -32.68 -24.78
N GLN A 73 -45.95 -33.49 -25.84
CA GLN A 73 -44.71 -33.72 -26.58
C GLN A 73 -44.23 -32.47 -27.32
N THR A 74 -45.12 -31.69 -27.93
CA THR A 74 -44.75 -30.42 -28.58
C THR A 74 -44.22 -29.41 -27.56
N GLN A 75 -44.86 -29.30 -26.40
CA GLN A 75 -44.43 -28.39 -25.34
C GLN A 75 -43.10 -28.85 -24.73
N LYS A 76 -42.92 -30.15 -24.52
CA LYS A 76 -41.65 -30.74 -24.10
C LYS A 76 -40.53 -30.49 -25.12
N GLY A 77 -40.78 -30.67 -26.42
CA GLY A 77 -39.77 -30.41 -27.46
C GLY A 77 -39.31 -28.95 -27.50
N ILE A 78 -40.23 -28.00 -27.31
CA ILE A 78 -39.91 -26.57 -27.21
C ILE A 78 -39.14 -26.26 -25.92
N GLN A 79 -39.51 -26.90 -24.80
CA GLN A 79 -38.81 -26.74 -23.53
C GLN A 79 -37.39 -27.31 -23.58
N ASP A 80 -37.22 -28.51 -24.15
CA ASP A 80 -35.93 -29.19 -24.33
C ASP A 80 -35.03 -28.38 -25.29
N GLN A 81 -35.61 -27.72 -26.31
CA GLN A 81 -34.88 -26.80 -27.18
C GLN A 81 -34.42 -25.54 -26.43
N MET A 82 -35.28 -24.96 -25.58
CA MET A 82 -34.91 -23.81 -24.75
C MET A 82 -33.82 -24.17 -23.73
N SER A 83 -33.89 -25.34 -23.10
CA SER A 83 -32.87 -25.78 -22.13
C SER A 83 -31.53 -26.03 -22.82
N ALA A 84 -31.52 -26.71 -23.97
CA ALA A 84 -30.30 -26.95 -24.74
C ALA A 84 -29.61 -25.66 -25.22
N MET A 85 -30.39 -24.61 -25.47
CA MET A 85 -29.86 -23.30 -25.87
C MET A 85 -29.27 -22.52 -24.68
N GLN A 86 -29.81 -22.71 -23.47
CA GLN A 86 -29.24 -22.17 -22.23
C GLN A 86 -27.99 -22.94 -21.79
N ASP A 87 -27.97 -24.26 -21.97
CA ASP A 87 -26.82 -25.12 -21.64
C ASP A 87 -25.53 -24.69 -22.33
N ASN A 88 -25.59 -24.17 -23.57
CA ASN A 88 -24.38 -23.72 -24.27
C ASN A 88 -23.73 -22.48 -23.61
N SER A 89 -24.54 -21.57 -23.04
CA SER A 89 -24.03 -20.34 -22.42
C SER A 89 -23.42 -20.64 -21.04
N SER A 90 -24.09 -21.49 -20.26
CA SER A 90 -23.57 -21.96 -18.97
C SER A 90 -22.38 -22.90 -19.13
N ALA A 91 -22.39 -23.82 -20.11
CA ALA A 91 -21.28 -24.74 -20.37
C ALA A 91 -20.00 -24.01 -20.80
N MET A 92 -20.11 -22.91 -21.55
CA MET A 92 -18.94 -22.08 -21.88
C MET A 92 -18.36 -21.42 -20.62
N GLY A 93 -19.23 -20.90 -19.74
CA GLY A 93 -18.83 -20.34 -18.44
C GLY A 93 -18.17 -21.38 -17.53
N GLU A 94 -18.78 -22.55 -17.39
CA GLU A 94 -18.23 -23.68 -16.61
C GLU A 94 -16.93 -24.23 -17.19
N ALA A 95 -16.79 -24.28 -18.52
CA ALA A 95 -15.56 -24.72 -19.17
C ALA A 95 -14.39 -23.75 -18.91
N PHE A 96 -14.65 -22.44 -18.89
CA PHE A 96 -13.64 -21.44 -18.52
C PHE A 96 -13.31 -21.50 -17.02
N ASP A 97 -14.31 -21.64 -16.15
CA ASP A 97 -14.11 -21.77 -14.70
C ASP A 97 -13.33 -23.07 -14.35
N ALA A 98 -13.69 -24.19 -15.00
CA ALA A 98 -13.01 -25.48 -14.86
C ALA A 98 -11.58 -25.47 -15.41
N SER A 99 -11.27 -24.59 -16.38
CA SER A 99 -9.92 -24.44 -16.92
C SER A 99 -8.93 -23.85 -15.93
N ARG A 100 -9.40 -23.27 -14.80
CA ARG A 100 -8.58 -22.63 -13.76
C ARG A 100 -7.56 -21.64 -14.35
N ASN A 101 -7.95 -20.97 -15.42
CA ASN A 101 -7.13 -19.96 -16.05
C ASN A 101 -7.44 -18.62 -15.39
N ASP A 102 -6.62 -18.23 -14.42
CA ASP A 102 -6.78 -16.97 -13.67
C ASP A 102 -6.57 -15.72 -14.55
N ASP A 103 -6.15 -15.89 -15.81
CA ASP A 103 -5.84 -14.78 -16.73
C ASP A 103 -7.08 -14.20 -17.43
N SER A 104 -8.21 -14.92 -17.47
CA SER A 104 -9.41 -14.44 -18.19
C SER A 104 -10.72 -14.97 -17.61
N PHE A 105 -11.73 -14.10 -17.55
CA PHE A 105 -13.10 -14.47 -17.15
C PHE A 105 -14.08 -14.18 -18.28
N TYR A 106 -15.01 -15.10 -18.52
CA TYR A 106 -16.07 -14.92 -19.52
C TYR A 106 -17.23 -14.10 -18.93
N LEU A 107 -17.47 -12.91 -19.48
CA LEU A 107 -18.60 -12.08 -19.09
C LEU A 107 -19.72 -12.17 -20.16
N PRO A 108 -20.90 -12.69 -19.81
CA PRO A 108 -22.02 -12.78 -20.75
C PRO A 108 -22.43 -11.39 -21.30
N PRO A 109 -22.83 -11.30 -22.58
CA PRO A 109 -23.21 -10.02 -23.20
C PRO A 109 -24.41 -9.35 -22.51
N GLU A 110 -25.31 -10.13 -21.90
CA GLU A 110 -26.46 -9.66 -21.14
C GLU A 110 -26.07 -8.84 -19.90
N THR A 111 -24.89 -9.07 -19.33
CA THR A 111 -24.41 -8.33 -18.16
C THR A 111 -24.15 -6.86 -18.47
N PHE A 112 -23.78 -6.54 -19.71
CA PHE A 112 -23.59 -5.16 -20.15
C PHE A 112 -24.89 -4.35 -20.18
N ASP A 113 -26.05 -5.01 -20.22
CA ASP A 113 -27.35 -4.35 -20.23
C ASP A 113 -27.91 -4.04 -18.84
N ASN A 114 -27.33 -4.62 -17.79
CA ASN A 114 -27.75 -4.38 -16.42
C ASN A 114 -27.54 -2.89 -16.03
N PRO A 115 -28.57 -2.18 -15.53
CA PRO A 115 -28.47 -0.78 -15.16
C PRO A 115 -27.45 -0.51 -14.04
N GLU A 116 -27.20 -1.47 -13.13
CA GLU A 116 -26.17 -1.33 -12.10
C GLU A 116 -24.77 -1.44 -12.69
N PHE A 117 -24.56 -2.37 -13.63
CA PHE A 117 -23.29 -2.51 -14.33
C PHE A 117 -22.95 -1.25 -15.14
N LYS A 118 -23.95 -0.66 -15.83
CA LYS A 118 -23.82 0.63 -16.53
C LYS A 118 -23.45 1.78 -15.59
N ARG A 119 -23.94 1.78 -14.34
CA ARG A 119 -23.53 2.78 -13.32
C ARG A 119 -22.10 2.55 -12.85
N GLY A 120 -21.71 1.30 -12.61
CA GLY A 120 -20.35 0.92 -12.22
C GLY A 120 -19.32 1.31 -13.28
N MET A 121 -19.58 0.98 -14.55
CA MET A 121 -18.69 1.32 -15.66
C MET A 121 -18.38 2.82 -15.74
N LYS A 122 -19.35 3.70 -15.48
CA LYS A 122 -19.13 5.16 -15.48
C LYS A 122 -18.13 5.65 -14.43
N ASN A 123 -17.91 4.88 -13.35
CA ASN A 123 -16.97 5.25 -12.29
C ASN A 123 -15.54 4.73 -12.55
N PHE A 124 -15.38 3.74 -13.42
CA PHE A 124 -14.09 3.10 -13.70
C PHE A 124 -13.59 3.33 -15.12
N ILE A 125 -14.46 3.59 -16.09
CA ILE A 125 -14.12 3.84 -17.49
C ILE A 125 -14.40 5.32 -17.80
N SER A 126 -13.47 5.97 -18.47
CA SER A 126 -13.63 7.36 -18.90
C SER A 126 -14.77 7.52 -19.92
N PRO A 127 -15.40 8.70 -20.03
CA PRO A 127 -16.47 8.94 -20.99
C PRO A 127 -16.06 8.72 -22.46
N ASP A 128 -14.77 8.85 -22.78
CA ASP A 128 -14.20 8.60 -24.11
C ASP A 128 -13.78 7.13 -24.33
N GLY A 129 -13.90 6.27 -23.30
CA GLY A 129 -13.56 4.85 -23.36
C GLY A 129 -12.07 4.54 -23.46
N LYS A 130 -11.19 5.54 -23.31
CA LYS A 130 -9.74 5.39 -23.51
C LYS A 130 -8.94 5.19 -22.22
N SER A 131 -9.56 5.40 -21.07
CA SER A 131 -8.90 5.27 -19.77
C SER A 131 -9.74 4.38 -18.86
N VAL A 132 -9.05 3.50 -18.14
CA VAL A 132 -9.65 2.66 -17.10
C VAL A 132 -8.92 2.92 -15.80
N ARG A 133 -9.67 3.12 -14.73
CA ARG A 133 -9.17 3.26 -13.36
C ARG A 133 -9.38 1.94 -12.64
N PHE A 134 -8.35 1.47 -11.96
CA PHE A 134 -8.45 0.38 -10.97
C PHE A 134 -8.17 0.94 -9.59
N ILE A 135 -8.86 0.41 -8.58
CA ILE A 135 -8.61 0.73 -7.17
C ILE A 135 -7.93 -0.48 -6.55
N ILE A 136 -6.71 -0.28 -6.07
CA ILE A 136 -5.89 -1.32 -5.46
C ILE A 136 -5.82 -1.01 -3.98
N SER A 137 -6.33 -1.93 -3.16
CA SER A 137 -6.14 -1.90 -1.71
C SER A 137 -5.05 -2.91 -1.39
N HIS A 138 -3.95 -2.46 -0.80
CA HIS A 138 -2.90 -3.34 -0.29
C HIS A 138 -3.04 -3.44 1.23
N ASP A 139 -2.49 -4.52 1.79
CA ASP A 139 -2.42 -4.69 3.24
C ASP A 139 -1.28 -3.84 3.82
N GLY A 140 -1.38 -3.46 5.10
CA GLY A 140 -0.40 -2.63 5.79
C GLY A 140 -0.56 -1.11 5.64
N ASP A 141 0.28 -0.37 6.36
CA ASP A 141 0.26 1.10 6.38
C ASP A 141 0.88 1.66 5.08
N PRO A 142 0.16 2.47 4.28
CA PRO A 142 0.68 3.09 3.06
C PRO A 142 1.86 4.04 3.28
N MET A 143 2.11 4.48 4.52
CA MET A 143 3.26 5.33 4.89
C MET A 143 4.48 4.54 5.38
N SER A 144 4.34 3.22 5.57
CA SER A 144 5.45 2.36 5.99
C SER A 144 6.38 2.01 4.83
N GLU A 145 7.62 1.64 5.15
CA GLU A 145 8.59 1.17 4.16
C GLU A 145 8.08 -0.08 3.42
N GLU A 146 7.40 -0.98 4.12
CA GLU A 146 6.76 -2.17 3.54
C GLU A 146 5.65 -1.76 2.56
N GLY A 147 4.74 -0.87 2.98
CA GLY A 147 3.67 -0.30 2.14
C GLY A 147 4.19 0.36 0.85
N ILE A 148 5.26 1.15 0.96
CA ILE A 148 5.92 1.82 -0.16
C ILE A 148 6.58 0.81 -1.11
N SER A 149 7.17 -0.27 -0.58
CA SER A 149 7.86 -1.28 -1.39
C SER A 149 6.93 -2.04 -2.36
N HIS A 150 5.67 -2.23 -1.98
CA HIS A 150 4.67 -2.90 -2.83
C HIS A 150 4.37 -2.13 -4.12
N ILE A 151 4.58 -0.82 -4.14
CA ILE A 151 4.20 0.06 -5.25
C ILE A 151 4.95 -0.28 -6.55
N GLU A 152 6.25 -0.59 -6.46
CA GLU A 152 7.00 -1.02 -7.65
C GLU A 152 6.54 -2.38 -8.15
N ALA A 153 6.29 -3.34 -7.25
CA ALA A 153 5.80 -4.67 -7.61
C ALA A 153 4.43 -4.58 -8.31
N ILE A 154 3.52 -3.75 -7.81
CA ILE A 154 2.20 -3.50 -8.42
C ILE A 154 2.37 -2.90 -9.81
N LYS A 155 3.23 -1.88 -9.95
CA LYS A 155 3.47 -1.22 -11.23
C LYS A 155 4.11 -2.16 -12.24
N GLN A 156 4.99 -3.06 -11.80
CA GLN A 156 5.61 -4.08 -12.64
C GLN A 156 4.61 -5.15 -13.06
N ALA A 157 3.81 -5.68 -12.12
CA ALA A 157 2.76 -6.65 -12.41
C ALA A 157 1.75 -6.09 -13.42
N ALA A 158 1.33 -4.83 -13.28
CA ALA A 158 0.45 -4.17 -14.23
C ALA A 158 1.09 -4.04 -15.63
N LYS A 159 2.40 -3.75 -15.72
CA LYS A 159 3.13 -3.72 -17.00
C LYS A 159 3.26 -5.11 -17.61
N GLU A 160 3.39 -6.15 -16.82
CA GLU A 160 3.51 -7.52 -17.29
C GLU A 160 2.16 -8.05 -17.78
N ALA A 161 1.06 -7.73 -17.08
CA ALA A 161 -0.30 -8.13 -17.45
C ALA A 161 -0.78 -7.58 -18.79
N ILE A 162 -0.28 -6.41 -19.22
CA ILE A 162 -0.65 -5.84 -20.54
C ILE A 162 0.17 -6.39 -21.70
N LYS A 163 1.29 -7.09 -21.45
CA LYS A 163 2.13 -7.65 -22.52
C LYS A 163 1.38 -8.73 -23.29
N GLY A 164 1.47 -8.72 -24.61
CA GLY A 164 0.77 -9.69 -25.45
C GLY A 164 -0.75 -9.46 -25.55
N THR A 165 -1.26 -8.39 -24.95
CA THR A 165 -2.66 -7.96 -25.11
C THR A 165 -2.75 -6.78 -26.09
N PRO A 166 -3.94 -6.48 -26.63
CA PRO A 166 -4.15 -5.25 -27.43
C PRO A 166 -3.81 -3.94 -26.69
N LEU A 167 -3.60 -4.00 -25.37
CA LEU A 167 -3.33 -2.88 -24.50
C LEU A 167 -1.82 -2.65 -24.25
N GLU A 168 -0.93 -3.39 -24.90
CA GLU A 168 0.53 -3.33 -24.67
C GLU A 168 1.13 -1.91 -24.83
N GLY A 169 0.52 -1.06 -25.66
CA GLY A 169 0.91 0.35 -25.84
C GLY A 169 0.35 1.35 -24.81
N SER A 170 -0.40 0.89 -23.82
CA SER A 170 -1.10 1.76 -22.87
C SER A 170 -0.16 2.34 -21.81
N ARG A 171 -0.41 3.60 -21.42
CA ARG A 171 0.33 4.24 -20.32
C ARG A 171 -0.30 3.88 -18.98
N ILE A 172 0.51 3.34 -18.08
CA ILE A 172 0.09 3.00 -16.71
C ILE A 172 0.52 4.13 -15.78
N TYR A 173 -0.46 4.74 -15.11
CA TYR A 173 -0.25 5.72 -14.05
C TYR A 173 -0.76 5.14 -12.74
N LEU A 174 0.01 5.32 -11.68
CA LEU A 174 -0.34 4.89 -10.34
C LEU A 174 -0.42 6.14 -9.45
N ALA A 175 -1.51 6.27 -8.73
CA ALA A 175 -1.78 7.40 -7.85
C ALA A 175 -2.41 6.89 -6.55
N GLY A 176 -2.33 7.70 -5.50
CA GLY A 176 -2.77 7.33 -4.16
C GLY A 176 -1.77 7.80 -3.11
N THR A 177 -2.09 7.58 -1.83
CA THR A 177 -1.22 7.98 -0.72
C THR A 177 0.12 7.28 -0.79
N ALA A 178 0.14 5.94 -0.88
CA ALA A 178 1.37 5.15 -0.94
C ALA A 178 2.27 5.50 -2.14
N ALA A 179 1.68 5.69 -3.32
CA ALA A 179 2.41 6.13 -4.52
C ALA A 179 3.02 7.53 -4.35
N THR A 180 2.28 8.45 -3.72
CA THR A 180 2.78 9.81 -3.44
C THR A 180 3.93 9.78 -2.43
N PHE A 181 3.83 8.98 -1.37
CA PHE A 181 4.91 8.83 -0.39
C PHE A 181 6.16 8.19 -0.99
N LYS A 182 5.99 7.22 -1.90
CA LYS A 182 7.09 6.67 -2.67
C LYS A 182 7.77 7.74 -3.52
N ASP A 183 7.02 8.50 -4.30
CA ASP A 183 7.57 9.56 -5.14
C ASP A 183 8.30 10.63 -4.30
N MET A 184 7.77 10.96 -3.12
CA MET A 184 8.44 11.86 -2.17
C MET A 184 9.74 11.26 -1.61
N ALA A 185 9.75 9.97 -1.26
CA ALA A 185 10.94 9.29 -0.75
C ALA A 185 12.03 9.24 -1.83
N ASP A 186 11.67 8.81 -3.04
CA ASP A 186 12.57 8.76 -4.19
C ASP A 186 13.12 10.17 -4.49
N ALA A 187 12.26 11.18 -4.61
CA ALA A 187 12.68 12.57 -4.82
C ALA A 187 13.63 13.07 -3.73
N SER A 188 13.33 12.79 -2.46
CA SER A 188 14.19 13.18 -1.34
C SER A 188 15.57 12.52 -1.41
N THR A 189 15.69 11.26 -1.85
CA THR A 189 16.99 10.60 -1.98
C THR A 189 17.83 11.20 -3.11
N TYR A 190 17.21 11.49 -4.26
CA TYR A 190 17.90 12.15 -5.37
C TYR A 190 18.33 13.57 -5.00
N ASP A 191 17.45 14.34 -4.39
CA ASP A 191 17.75 15.70 -3.94
C ASP A 191 18.88 15.71 -2.91
N LEU A 192 18.85 14.78 -1.94
CA LEU A 192 19.91 14.66 -0.94
C LEU A 192 21.26 14.27 -1.57
N MET A 193 21.25 13.35 -2.54
CA MET A 193 22.47 12.94 -3.24
C MET A 193 23.04 14.09 -4.08
N ILE A 194 22.19 14.78 -4.85
CA ILE A 194 22.58 15.93 -5.67
C ILE A 194 23.10 17.06 -4.76
N ALA A 195 22.35 17.44 -3.72
CA ALA A 195 22.74 18.49 -2.80
C ALA A 195 24.03 18.14 -2.04
N GLY A 196 24.17 16.90 -1.56
CA GLY A 196 25.37 16.42 -0.86
C GLY A 196 26.60 16.45 -1.76
N ILE A 197 26.53 15.88 -2.96
CA ILE A 197 27.65 15.86 -3.90
C ILE A 197 27.99 17.27 -4.38
N ALA A 198 26.99 18.09 -4.73
CA ALA A 198 27.20 19.45 -5.20
C ALA A 198 27.84 20.34 -4.12
N SER A 199 27.36 20.27 -2.87
CA SER A 199 27.91 21.02 -1.75
C SER A 199 29.32 20.56 -1.38
N LEU A 200 29.59 19.25 -1.36
CA LEU A 200 30.95 18.72 -1.13
C LEU A 200 31.92 19.18 -2.22
N CYS A 201 31.53 19.10 -3.49
CA CYS A 201 32.32 19.62 -4.61
C CYS A 201 32.56 21.13 -4.48
N LEU A 202 31.54 21.90 -4.12
CA LEU A 202 31.64 23.34 -3.92
C LEU A 202 32.61 23.69 -2.77
N ILE A 203 32.45 23.05 -1.61
CA ILE A 203 33.33 23.22 -0.44
C ILE A 203 34.77 22.84 -0.82
N PHE A 204 34.96 21.73 -1.53
CA PHE A 204 36.27 21.30 -1.99
C PHE A 204 36.92 22.35 -2.92
N ILE A 205 36.18 22.89 -3.88
CA ILE A 205 36.66 23.94 -4.80
C ILE A 205 37.03 25.21 -4.04
N ILE A 206 36.15 25.70 -3.16
CA ILE A 206 36.42 26.90 -2.33
C ILE A 206 37.67 26.67 -1.47
N MET A 207 37.77 25.50 -0.84
CA MET A 207 38.91 25.16 -0.01
C MET A 207 40.20 25.05 -0.82
N LEU A 208 40.15 24.51 -2.04
CA LEU A 208 41.28 24.46 -2.96
C LEU A 208 41.73 25.87 -3.36
N ILE A 209 40.79 26.79 -3.63
CA ILE A 209 41.11 28.18 -3.97
C ILE A 209 41.80 28.90 -2.79
N ILE A 210 41.31 28.69 -1.57
CA ILE A 210 41.82 29.37 -0.37
C ILE A 210 43.16 28.78 0.07
N THR A 211 43.26 27.46 0.20
CA THR A 211 44.48 26.79 0.67
C THR A 211 45.55 26.69 -0.41
N ARG A 212 45.16 26.69 -1.69
CA ARG A 212 46.01 26.33 -2.85
C ARG A 212 46.76 25.01 -2.67
N ALA A 213 46.24 24.13 -1.82
CA ALA A 213 46.83 22.84 -1.48
C ALA A 213 45.76 21.75 -1.55
N VAL A 214 45.93 20.82 -2.49
CA VAL A 214 44.93 19.78 -2.77
C VAL A 214 44.82 18.81 -1.59
N VAL A 215 45.94 18.48 -0.96
CA VAL A 215 45.97 17.56 0.19
C VAL A 215 45.26 18.17 1.40
N ALA A 216 45.53 19.44 1.72
CA ALA A 216 44.83 20.16 2.79
C ALA A 216 43.31 20.18 2.54
N ALA A 217 42.89 20.55 1.33
CA ALA A 217 41.47 20.60 0.96
C ALA A 217 40.80 19.21 1.09
N ALA A 218 41.46 18.15 0.64
CA ALA A 218 40.94 16.78 0.74
C ALA A 218 40.82 16.30 2.18
N VAL A 219 41.80 16.59 3.04
CA VAL A 219 41.75 16.24 4.47
C VAL A 219 40.55 16.93 5.13
N ILE A 220 40.36 18.23 4.89
CA ILE A 220 39.28 19.00 5.51
C ILE A 220 37.92 18.47 5.07
N VAL A 221 37.71 18.23 3.77
CA VAL A 221 36.46 17.64 3.28
C VAL A 221 36.26 16.24 3.86
N GLY A 222 37.32 15.43 3.95
CA GLY A 222 37.28 14.12 4.59
C GLY A 222 36.88 14.18 6.06
N THR A 223 37.35 15.20 6.80
CA THR A 223 36.96 15.40 8.20
C THR A 223 35.48 15.77 8.34
N VAL A 224 34.92 16.56 7.40
CA VAL A 224 33.48 16.87 7.38
C VAL A 224 32.65 15.62 7.10
N LEU A 225 33.06 14.78 6.14
CA LEU A 225 32.40 13.51 5.85
C LEU A 225 32.42 12.56 7.04
N LEU A 226 33.53 12.53 7.78
CA LEU A 226 33.65 11.74 8.99
C LEU A 226 32.73 12.26 10.11
N SER A 227 32.63 13.59 10.29
CA SER A 227 31.68 14.21 11.22
C SER A 227 30.22 13.88 10.85
N LEU A 228 29.86 13.97 9.56
CA LEU A 228 28.55 13.59 9.05
C LEU A 228 28.24 12.11 9.32
N GLY A 229 29.13 11.21 8.94
CA GLY A 229 28.98 9.77 9.17
C GLY A 229 28.85 9.43 10.64
N THR A 230 29.60 10.12 11.50
CA THR A 230 29.53 9.92 12.96
C THR A 230 28.23 10.45 13.54
N SER A 231 27.74 11.61 13.08
CA SER A 231 26.44 12.14 13.48
C SER A 231 25.31 11.17 13.14
N PHE A 232 25.30 10.60 11.92
CA PHE A 232 24.32 9.60 11.53
C PHE A 232 24.45 8.32 12.34
N GLY A 233 25.66 7.80 12.52
CA GLY A 233 25.91 6.61 13.32
C GLY A 233 25.45 6.77 14.77
N LEU A 234 25.74 7.90 15.41
CA LEU A 234 25.27 8.18 16.78
C LEU A 234 23.75 8.34 16.82
N SER A 235 23.14 9.00 15.84
CA SER A 235 21.69 9.20 15.83
C SER A 235 20.94 7.88 15.65
N VAL A 236 21.41 7.02 14.73
CA VAL A 236 20.91 5.65 14.56
C VAL A 236 21.07 4.84 15.85
N LEU A 237 22.22 4.94 16.51
CA LEU A 237 22.46 4.25 17.78
C LEU A 237 21.47 4.71 18.87
N ILE A 238 21.29 6.02 19.04
CA ILE A 238 20.43 6.57 20.09
C ILE A 238 18.96 6.29 19.81
N TRP A 239 18.48 6.59 18.60
CA TRP A 239 17.06 6.50 18.31
C TRP A 239 16.60 5.06 18.02
N GLN A 240 17.35 4.30 17.22
CA GLN A 240 16.94 2.94 16.88
C GLN A 240 17.31 1.92 17.97
N HIS A 241 18.52 1.98 18.53
CA HIS A 241 18.97 0.95 19.49
C HIS A 241 18.62 1.26 20.94
N ILE A 242 18.60 2.53 21.36
CA ILE A 242 18.30 2.90 22.75
C ILE A 242 16.80 3.21 22.93
N ILE A 243 16.22 4.03 22.04
CA ILE A 243 14.83 4.50 22.16
C ILE A 243 13.84 3.56 21.43
N GLY A 244 14.31 2.78 20.45
CA GLY A 244 13.48 1.84 19.68
C GLY A 244 12.55 2.51 18.66
N GLN A 245 12.81 3.77 18.28
CA GLN A 245 12.02 4.49 17.29
C GLN A 245 12.78 4.65 15.97
N PRO A 246 12.12 4.42 14.82
CA PRO A 246 12.73 4.66 13.52
C PRO A 246 13.02 6.17 13.35
N LEU A 247 14.14 6.47 12.68
CA LEU A 247 14.45 7.85 12.31
C LEU A 247 13.51 8.30 11.21
N HIS A 248 12.99 9.51 11.37
CA HIS A 248 12.23 10.14 10.31
C HIS A 248 13.16 10.54 9.14
N TRP A 249 12.72 10.33 7.90
CA TRP A 249 13.51 10.61 6.68
C TRP A 249 14.05 12.04 6.61
N LEU A 250 13.28 13.01 7.12
CA LEU A 250 13.67 14.43 7.20
C LEU A 250 14.92 14.67 8.07
N VAL A 251 15.18 13.81 9.07
CA VAL A 251 16.32 13.95 9.97
C VAL A 251 17.63 13.87 9.19
N LEU A 252 17.70 12.93 8.24
CA LEU A 252 18.86 12.75 7.38
C LEU A 252 19.10 14.01 6.53
N ALA A 253 18.06 14.48 5.84
CA ALA A 253 18.16 15.64 4.96
C ALA A 253 18.58 16.91 5.72
N MET A 254 17.92 17.22 6.84
CA MET A 254 18.22 18.41 7.63
C MET A 254 19.63 18.36 8.25
N SER A 255 20.04 17.18 8.73
CA SER A 255 21.35 17.01 9.32
C SER A 255 22.46 17.17 8.29
N VAL A 256 22.33 16.61 7.08
CA VAL A 256 23.29 16.84 5.98
C VAL A 256 23.41 18.33 5.68
N ILE A 257 22.29 19.02 5.48
CA ILE A 257 22.28 20.44 5.11
C ILE A 257 22.94 21.29 6.20
N ILE A 258 22.54 21.12 7.46
CA ILE A 258 23.02 21.95 8.56
C ILE A 258 24.47 21.63 8.93
N LEU A 259 24.83 20.34 9.02
CA LEU A 259 26.20 19.95 9.35
C LEU A 259 27.19 20.32 8.23
N LEU A 260 26.78 20.25 6.96
CA LEU A 260 27.62 20.74 5.86
C LEU A 260 27.80 22.25 5.92
N ALA A 261 26.72 23.02 6.08
CA ALA A 261 26.77 24.48 6.14
C ALA A 261 27.65 24.95 7.30
N VAL A 262 27.42 24.42 8.50
CA VAL A 262 28.12 24.85 9.72
C VAL A 262 29.54 24.28 9.76
N GLY A 263 29.70 23.03 9.34
CA GLY A 263 31.01 22.38 9.26
C GLY A 263 31.95 23.06 8.26
N SER A 264 31.44 23.51 7.10
CA SER A 264 32.26 24.24 6.12
C SER A 264 32.72 25.59 6.66
N ASP A 265 31.83 26.35 7.29
CA ASP A 265 32.12 27.72 7.74
C ASP A 265 33.19 27.74 8.83
N TYR A 266 33.10 26.84 9.80
CA TYR A 266 34.10 26.79 10.86
C TYR A 266 35.45 26.21 10.40
N ASN A 267 35.44 25.28 9.44
CA ASN A 267 36.66 24.79 8.82
C ASN A 267 37.36 25.89 8.02
N LEU A 268 36.60 26.73 7.33
CA LEU A 268 37.10 27.90 6.61
C LEU A 268 37.84 28.86 7.54
N LEU A 269 37.23 29.21 8.69
CA LEU A 269 37.82 30.13 9.66
C LEU A 269 39.15 29.61 10.21
N LEU A 270 39.20 28.33 10.58
CA LEU A 270 40.41 27.70 11.11
C LEU A 270 41.54 27.68 10.06
N VAL A 271 41.19 27.40 8.81
CA VAL A 271 42.16 27.33 7.71
C VAL A 271 42.68 28.70 7.30
N SER A 272 41.81 29.71 7.23
CA SER A 272 42.23 31.09 6.99
C SER A 272 43.26 31.53 8.03
N ARG A 273 43.04 31.15 9.29
CA ARG A 273 43.97 31.46 10.40
C ARG A 273 45.26 30.67 10.34
N PHE A 274 45.21 29.38 9.99
CA PHE A 274 46.44 28.63 9.71
C PHE A 274 47.25 29.27 8.58
N LYS A 275 46.59 29.76 7.54
CA LYS A 275 47.26 30.42 6.41
C LYS A 275 47.89 31.76 6.77
N GLU A 276 47.24 32.55 7.62
CA GLU A 276 47.80 33.81 8.14
C GLU A 276 49.08 33.53 8.96
N GLU A 277 49.04 32.49 9.79
CA GLU A 277 50.08 32.15 10.76
C GLU A 277 51.24 31.30 10.22
N ILE A 278 51.10 30.76 9.00
CA ILE A 278 52.15 30.00 8.31
C ILE A 278 53.47 30.76 8.18
N HIS A 279 53.42 32.10 8.08
CA HIS A 279 54.61 32.93 7.94
C HIS A 279 55.56 32.85 9.14
N ALA A 280 55.04 32.50 10.33
CA ALA A 280 55.82 32.31 11.55
C ALA A 280 56.45 30.90 11.69
N GLY A 281 56.23 30.00 10.71
CA GLY A 281 56.70 28.61 10.70
C GLY A 281 55.61 27.59 11.04
N LEU A 282 55.64 26.40 10.42
CA LEU A 282 54.55 25.42 10.46
C LEU A 282 54.13 24.97 11.87
N ASN A 283 55.08 24.60 12.73
CA ASN A 283 54.76 24.10 14.08
C ASN A 283 54.28 25.23 15.01
N THR A 284 54.91 26.39 14.93
CA THR A 284 54.55 27.57 15.73
C THR A 284 53.21 28.15 15.28
N GLY A 285 52.95 28.17 13.97
CA GLY A 285 51.71 28.64 13.38
C GLY A 285 50.52 27.76 13.78
N ILE A 286 50.65 26.43 13.75
CA ILE A 286 49.59 25.53 14.22
C ILE A 286 49.26 25.76 15.70
N ILE A 287 50.29 25.87 16.56
CA ILE A 287 50.10 26.11 18.00
C ILE A 287 49.47 27.48 18.26
N ARG A 288 49.93 28.53 17.57
CA ARG A 288 49.42 29.90 17.76
C ARG A 288 48.00 30.06 17.22
N SER A 289 47.67 29.47 16.07
CA SER A 289 46.31 29.45 15.53
C SER A 289 45.36 28.66 16.44
N MET A 290 45.78 27.49 16.95
CA MET A 290 44.97 26.70 17.88
C MET A 290 44.74 27.42 19.21
N GLY A 291 45.78 28.02 19.78
CA GLY A 291 45.67 28.76 21.04
C GLY A 291 44.83 30.04 20.93
N GLY A 292 44.94 30.78 19.82
CA GLY A 292 44.26 32.06 19.63
C GLY A 292 42.81 31.94 19.13
N THR A 293 42.52 30.98 18.26
CA THR A 293 41.21 30.87 17.58
C THR A 293 40.46 29.58 17.87
N GLY A 294 41.16 28.55 18.36
CA GLY A 294 40.54 27.30 18.77
C GLY A 294 39.49 27.52 19.85
N SER A 295 39.80 28.32 20.88
CA SER A 295 38.89 28.58 22.01
C SER A 295 37.59 29.29 21.61
N VAL A 296 37.65 30.23 20.66
CA VAL A 296 36.47 30.95 20.15
C VAL A 296 35.58 30.03 19.32
N VAL A 297 36.19 29.25 18.43
CA VAL A 297 35.47 28.31 17.56
C VAL A 297 34.86 27.16 18.36
N THR A 298 35.57 26.61 19.35
CA THR A 298 35.03 25.56 20.23
C THR A 298 33.90 26.08 21.10
N SER A 299 34.02 27.31 21.62
CA SER A 299 32.94 27.90 22.43
C SER A 299 31.68 28.16 21.61
N ALA A 300 31.83 28.71 20.40
CA ALA A 300 30.71 28.92 19.49
C ALA A 300 30.05 27.59 19.08
N GLY A 301 30.86 26.58 18.75
CA GLY A 301 30.39 25.24 18.41
C GLY A 301 29.66 24.55 19.55
N LEU A 302 30.14 24.67 20.79
CA LEU A 302 29.48 24.13 21.98
C LEU A 302 28.13 24.80 22.22
N VAL A 303 28.06 26.13 22.17
CA VAL A 303 26.79 26.87 22.33
C VAL A 303 25.78 26.39 21.29
N PHE A 304 26.19 26.31 20.02
CA PHE A 304 25.28 25.88 18.96
C PHE A 304 24.85 24.42 19.13
N ALA A 305 25.78 23.52 19.48
CA ALA A 305 25.45 22.13 19.74
C ALA A 305 24.45 21.97 20.89
N PHE A 306 24.64 22.68 22.01
CA PHE A 306 23.69 22.64 23.13
C PHE A 306 22.33 23.23 22.76
N THR A 307 22.28 24.30 21.94
CA THR A 307 21.00 24.84 21.47
C THR A 307 20.24 23.81 20.63
N MET A 308 20.91 23.08 19.74
CA MET A 308 20.28 22.01 18.95
C MET A 308 19.86 20.83 19.82
N ILE A 309 20.67 20.42 20.79
CA ILE A 309 20.31 19.35 21.74
C ILE A 309 19.09 19.75 22.58
N SER A 310 18.91 21.03 22.90
CA SER A 310 17.74 21.49 23.68
C SER A 310 16.40 21.20 22.99
N MET A 311 16.40 21.09 21.65
CA MET A 311 15.22 20.71 20.87
C MET A 311 14.74 19.27 21.17
N ALA A 312 15.58 18.43 21.82
CA ALA A 312 15.19 17.10 22.31
C ALA A 312 14.01 17.11 23.29
N VAL A 313 13.77 18.26 23.95
CA VAL A 313 12.67 18.44 24.91
C VAL A 313 11.33 18.68 24.19
N SER A 314 11.35 18.91 22.87
CA SER A 314 10.13 19.14 22.10
C SER A 314 9.23 17.91 22.09
N GLU A 315 7.92 18.13 22.23
CA GLU A 315 6.90 17.07 22.10
C GLU A 315 6.86 16.48 20.68
N LEU A 316 7.35 17.21 19.68
CA LEU A 316 7.45 16.71 18.31
C LEU A 316 8.75 15.89 18.16
N THR A 317 8.61 14.57 18.11
CA THR A 317 9.73 13.61 17.97
C THR A 317 10.65 13.95 16.80
N ILE A 318 10.10 14.45 15.69
CA ILE A 318 10.88 14.88 14.51
C ILE A 318 11.86 16.00 14.88
N ILE A 319 11.42 17.01 15.64
CA ILE A 319 12.25 18.14 16.06
C ILE A 319 13.33 17.66 17.03
N GLY A 320 12.97 16.79 17.98
CA GLY A 320 13.93 16.19 18.90
C GLY A 320 15.00 15.34 18.19
N GLN A 321 14.60 14.53 17.20
CA GLN A 321 15.52 13.74 16.39
C GLN A 321 16.48 14.62 15.58
N VAL A 322 15.98 15.66 14.91
CA VAL A 322 16.81 16.61 14.15
C VAL A 322 17.81 17.31 15.07
N GLY A 323 17.34 17.86 16.19
CA GLY A 323 18.17 18.63 17.12
C GLY A 323 19.27 17.79 17.77
N THR A 324 18.94 16.58 18.24
CA THR A 324 19.92 15.66 18.84
C THR A 324 20.96 15.19 17.82
N THR A 325 20.55 14.85 16.60
CA THR A 325 21.46 14.40 15.53
C THR A 325 22.48 15.48 15.20
N ILE A 326 22.01 16.70 14.93
CA ILE A 326 22.86 17.84 14.59
C ILE A 326 23.75 18.21 15.76
N GLY A 327 23.19 18.30 16.96
CA GLY A 327 23.94 18.67 18.15
C GLY A 327 25.08 17.70 18.46
N LEU A 328 24.83 16.38 18.40
CA LEU A 328 25.87 15.38 18.58
C LEU A 328 26.91 15.41 17.46
N GLY A 329 26.47 15.62 16.22
CA GLY A 329 27.37 15.79 15.08
C GLY A 329 28.32 16.98 15.26
N LEU A 330 27.80 18.11 15.74
CA LEU A 330 28.58 19.30 16.02
C LEU A 330 29.50 19.15 17.23
N LEU A 331 29.07 18.46 18.29
CA LEU A 331 29.95 18.14 19.41
C LEU A 331 31.13 17.28 18.95
N PHE A 332 30.86 16.26 18.13
CA PHE A 332 31.90 15.42 17.57
C PHE A 332 32.85 16.20 16.65
N ASP A 333 32.30 17.04 15.75
CA ASP A 333 33.09 17.88 14.86
C ASP A 333 33.99 18.85 15.65
N THR A 334 33.46 19.50 16.67
CA THR A 334 34.17 20.56 17.41
C THR A 334 35.21 19.99 18.38
N LEU A 335 34.88 18.93 19.12
CA LEU A 335 35.72 18.38 20.17
C LEU A 335 36.71 17.33 19.67
N ILE A 336 36.31 16.48 18.73
CA ILE A 336 37.15 15.35 18.30
C ILE A 336 37.82 15.71 16.98
N VAL A 337 37.05 16.11 15.99
CA VAL A 337 37.59 16.35 14.66
C VAL A 337 38.45 17.60 14.63
N ARG A 338 37.91 18.76 14.99
CA ARG A 338 38.61 20.04 14.90
C ARG A 338 39.68 20.22 15.98
N SER A 339 39.41 19.82 17.22
CA SER A 339 40.35 20.04 18.31
C SER A 339 41.50 19.03 18.34
N PHE A 340 41.28 17.81 17.84
CA PHE A 340 42.27 16.73 17.92
C PHE A 340 42.70 16.18 16.57
N MET A 341 41.76 15.80 15.70
CA MET A 341 42.08 15.12 14.44
C MET A 341 42.76 16.05 13.43
N THR A 342 42.20 17.24 13.18
CA THR A 342 42.71 18.20 12.18
C THR A 342 44.13 18.68 12.48
N PRO A 343 44.48 19.11 13.71
CA PRO A 343 45.85 19.51 14.05
C PRO A 343 46.83 18.34 14.00
N SER A 344 46.40 17.13 14.41
CA SER A 344 47.24 15.93 14.38
C SER A 344 47.58 15.52 12.94
N ILE A 345 46.59 15.54 12.04
CA ILE A 345 46.80 15.24 10.62
C ILE A 345 47.69 16.30 9.97
N ALA A 346 47.47 17.59 10.29
CA ALA A 346 48.32 18.68 9.79
C ALA A 346 49.76 18.54 10.28
N ALA A 347 49.98 18.15 11.54
CA ALA A 347 51.30 17.92 12.10
C ALA A 347 52.00 16.70 11.48
N LEU A 348 51.27 15.59 11.25
CA LEU A 348 51.79 14.36 10.64
C LEU A 348 52.16 14.56 9.16
N LEU A 349 51.32 15.25 8.39
CA LEU A 349 51.55 15.48 6.96
C LEU A 349 52.58 16.60 6.71
N GLY A 350 52.74 17.55 7.64
CA GLY A 350 53.79 18.57 7.62
C GLY A 350 53.90 19.31 6.28
N LYS A 351 54.99 19.06 5.53
CA LYS A 351 55.26 19.68 4.22
C LYS A 351 54.37 19.16 3.07
N TRP A 352 53.83 17.95 3.19
CA TRP A 352 52.94 17.35 2.19
C TRP A 352 51.51 17.87 2.31
N PHE A 353 51.11 18.34 3.50
CA PHE A 353 49.81 18.96 3.73
C PHE A 353 49.58 20.17 2.79
N TRP A 354 50.64 20.93 2.54
CA TRP A 354 50.60 22.15 1.71
C TRP A 354 50.88 21.92 0.23
N TRP A 355 51.10 20.68 -0.22
CA TRP A 355 51.41 20.39 -1.63
C TRP A 355 50.23 20.81 -2.54
N PRO A 356 50.45 21.61 -3.60
CA PRO A 356 51.72 21.95 -4.29
C PRO A 356 52.47 23.20 -3.79
N GLN A 357 51.92 23.95 -2.84
CA GLN A 357 52.55 25.15 -2.31
C GLN A 357 53.72 24.78 -1.37
N ARG A 358 54.95 25.15 -1.75
CA ARG A 358 56.14 24.92 -0.91
C ARG A 358 56.16 25.88 0.28
N VAL A 359 55.67 25.42 1.44
CA VAL A 359 55.75 26.15 2.71
C VAL A 359 57.02 25.78 3.47
N ARG A 360 57.76 26.77 3.99
CA ARG A 360 59.00 26.56 4.76
C ARG A 360 58.69 26.14 6.19
N GLN A 361 59.41 25.15 6.71
CA GLN A 361 59.25 24.66 8.09
C GLN A 361 59.81 25.58 9.18
N ARG A 362 60.70 26.52 8.83
CA ARG A 362 61.31 27.47 9.78
C ARG A 362 61.12 28.92 9.30
N PRO A 363 60.95 29.88 10.23
CA PRO A 363 60.94 31.30 9.91
C PRO A 363 62.24 31.72 9.20
N VAL A 364 62.17 32.80 8.43
CA VAL A 364 63.38 33.44 7.89
C VAL A 364 64.22 33.91 9.08
N PRO A 365 65.51 33.55 9.19
CA PRO A 365 66.36 34.04 10.26
C PRO A 365 66.40 35.56 10.23
N GLU A 366 65.83 36.22 11.23
CA GLU A 366 66.07 37.65 11.44
C GLU A 366 67.47 37.83 12.03
N PRO A 367 68.32 38.70 11.45
CA PRO A 367 69.59 39.04 12.05
C PRO A 367 69.37 39.62 13.45
N TRP A 368 70.15 39.15 14.43
CA TRP A 368 70.12 39.68 15.79
C TRP A 368 70.26 41.21 15.78
N PRO A 369 69.43 41.96 16.54
CA PRO A 369 69.55 43.41 16.60
C PRO A 369 70.97 43.76 17.07
N LYS A 370 71.73 44.44 16.21
CA LYS A 370 73.08 44.89 16.56
C LYS A 370 72.96 45.84 17.76
N PRO A 371 73.73 45.65 18.85
CA PRO A 371 73.72 46.60 19.95
C PRO A 371 74.08 47.99 19.39
N ALA A 372 73.30 49.00 19.76
CA ALA A 372 73.58 50.38 19.37
C ALA A 372 75.01 50.71 19.80
N SER A 373 75.86 51.08 18.85
CA SER A 373 77.21 51.57 19.14
C SER A 373 77.08 52.83 19.98
N THR A 374 77.36 52.75 21.27
CA THR A 374 77.56 53.89 22.14
C THR A 374 78.68 54.74 21.54
N PRO A 375 78.46 56.04 21.23
CA PRO A 375 79.54 56.91 20.81
C PRO A 375 80.50 57.08 21.98
N VAL A 376 81.67 56.44 21.88
CA VAL A 376 82.80 56.62 22.78
C VAL A 376 83.52 57.90 22.38
N GLY A 377 83.54 58.88 23.28
CA GLY A 377 84.60 59.88 23.38
C GLY A 377 84.45 61.18 22.59
N ALA A 378 83.91 62.20 23.25
CA ALA A 378 84.35 63.58 23.04
C ALA A 378 84.21 64.33 24.38
N ASN A 379 85.18 64.10 25.27
CA ASN A 379 85.37 64.93 26.45
C ASN A 379 86.56 65.87 26.18
N ALA A 380 86.39 67.12 26.62
CA ALA A 380 87.42 68.09 27.00
C ALA A 380 88.21 68.84 25.89
N THR A 381 87.83 70.10 25.68
CA THR A 381 88.65 71.33 25.58
C THR A 381 87.66 72.50 25.49
N GLU A 382 87.72 73.63 26.16
CA GLU A 382 88.65 74.25 27.10
C GLU A 382 87.92 75.47 27.68
N SER A 383 88.27 75.84 28.90
CA SER A 383 87.88 77.07 29.59
C SER A 383 88.42 78.32 28.91
N SER A 384 87.61 79.39 28.81
CA SER A 384 87.96 80.79 29.17
C SER A 384 86.71 81.67 29.10
#